data_AF-A0A9P8HWE0-F1
#
_entry.id   AF-A0A9P8HWE0-F1
#
_cell.length_a   1.000
_cell.length_b   1.000
_cell.length_c   1.000
_cell.angle_alpha   90.00
_cell.angle_beta   90.00
_cell.angle_gamma   90.00
#
_symmetry.space_group_name_H-M   'P 1'
#
loop_
_entity.id
_entity.type
_entity.pdbx_description
1 polymer ?
#
loop_
_entity_poly.entity_id
_entity_poly.type
_entity_poly.pdbx_seq_one_letter_code
_entity_poly.pdbx_strand_id
1 'polypeptide(L)'
;MAPIGVQAIYHNDKELGSAEIAASLGIPYIHSTAATSSIEEVAAANGSVHRWFQLYWPKDNELTKSLLSRAKQNGYEVLVVTLDTWTLAWRPSDLDNG
;
A
#
# COMPACT_ATOMS: atom_id res chain seq x y z
N MET A 1 -1.88 -3.16 -10.36
CA MET A 1 -0.60 -3.51 -9.70
C MET A 1 -0.90 -4.10 -8.33
N ALA A 2 -0.33 -5.24 -7.96
CA ALA A 2 -0.63 -5.90 -6.68
C ALA A 2 -0.09 -5.10 -5.48
N PRO A 3 -0.71 -5.15 -4.29
CA PRO A 3 -0.19 -4.45 -3.13
C PRO A 3 1.12 -5.07 -2.65
N ILE A 4 2.22 -4.33 -2.79
CA ILE A 4 3.55 -4.71 -2.31
C ILE A 4 4.03 -3.61 -1.37
N GLY A 5 4.28 -3.96 -0.11
CA GLY A 5 4.81 -3.05 0.90
C GLY A 5 6.33 -2.92 0.86
N VAL A 6 6.85 -1.99 1.66
CA VAL A 6 8.28 -1.78 1.94
C VAL A 6 9.14 -1.63 0.68
N GLN A 7 8.66 -0.93 -0.35
CA GLN A 7 9.39 -0.85 -1.64
C GLN A 7 10.73 -0.10 -1.55
N ALA A 8 10.95 0.67 -0.48
CA ALA A 8 12.21 1.37 -0.23
C ALA A 8 13.44 0.45 -0.14
N ILE A 9 13.27 -0.84 0.15
CA ILE A 9 14.40 -1.80 0.19
C ILE A 9 14.90 -2.15 -1.21
N TYR A 10 14.10 -1.90 -2.26
CA TYR A 10 14.43 -2.22 -3.65
C TYR A 10 14.89 -1.00 -4.44
N HIS A 11 14.28 0.16 -4.21
CA HIS A 11 14.61 1.39 -4.95
C HIS A 11 14.31 2.66 -4.14
N ASN A 12 15.06 3.73 -4.40
CA ASN A 12 14.90 5.03 -3.71
C ASN A 12 13.55 5.70 -3.98
N ASP A 13 12.90 5.39 -5.10
CA ASP A 13 11.58 5.92 -5.47
C ASP A 13 10.43 5.26 -4.69
N LYS A 14 10.70 4.12 -4.04
CA LYS A 14 9.75 3.39 -3.19
C LYS A 14 8.43 3.13 -3.93
N GLU A 15 7.30 3.34 -3.25
CA GLU A 15 5.96 3.23 -3.81
C GLU A 15 5.61 4.34 -4.82
N LEU A 16 6.27 5.51 -4.77
CA LEU A 16 5.94 6.66 -5.62
C LEU A 16 6.21 6.36 -7.09
N GLY A 17 7.38 5.80 -7.40
CA GLY A 17 7.73 5.42 -8.78
C GLY A 17 6.76 4.40 -9.36
N SER A 18 6.39 3.39 -8.57
CA SER A 18 5.38 2.39 -8.96
C SER A 18 4.00 3.02 -9.18
N ALA A 19 3.63 4.02 -8.38
CA ALA A 19 2.35 4.73 -8.48
C ALA A 19 2.29 5.66 -9.70
N GLU A 20 3.37 6.37 -10.00
CA GLU A 20 3.52 7.23 -11.19
C GLU A 20 3.45 6.40 -12.48
N ILE A 21 4.16 5.27 -12.54
CA ILE A 21 4.14 4.40 -13.72
C ILE A 21 2.79 3.70 -13.89
N ALA A 22 2.15 3.28 -12.80
CA ALA A 22 0.78 2.75 -12.89
C ALA A 22 -0.19 3.79 -13.48
N ALA A 23 -0.03 5.07 -13.09
CA ALA A 23 -0.82 6.16 -13.64
C ALA A 23 -0.51 6.41 -15.13
N SER A 24 0.77 6.45 -15.53
CA SER A 24 1.15 6.68 -16.93
C SER A 24 0.69 5.56 -17.86
N LEU A 25 0.59 4.34 -17.36
CA LEU A 25 0.06 3.18 -18.07
C LEU A 25 -1.47 3.04 -18.00
N GLY A 26 -2.15 3.88 -17.21
CA GLY A 26 -3.61 3.84 -17.04
C GLY A 26 -4.12 2.59 -16.32
N ILE A 27 -3.29 1.95 -15.48
CA ILE A 27 -3.67 0.74 -14.73
C ILE A 27 -3.94 1.06 -13.25
N PRO A 28 -4.87 0.35 -12.59
CA PRO A 28 -5.10 0.56 -11.17
C PRO A 28 -3.88 0.25 -10.31
N TYR A 29 -3.55 1.17 -9.39
CA TYR A 29 -2.53 0.97 -8.37
C TYR A 29 -3.18 0.57 -7.04
N ILE A 30 -2.65 -0.44 -6.35
CA ILE A 30 -3.12 -0.86 -5.03
C ILE A 30 -2.03 -0.55 -4.00
N HIS A 31 -2.29 0.42 -3.11
CA HIS A 31 -1.36 0.85 -2.06
C HIS A 31 -1.44 -0.09 -0.85
N SER A 32 -0.30 -0.55 -0.34
CA SER A 32 -0.25 -1.47 0.80
C SER A 32 -0.31 -0.74 2.14
N THR A 33 -0.95 -1.35 3.15
CA THR A 33 -0.83 -0.90 4.56
C THR A 33 0.62 -0.95 5.06
N ALA A 34 1.44 -1.85 4.52
CA ALA A 34 2.84 -2.03 4.90
C ALA A 34 3.81 -1.24 3.99
N ALA A 35 3.33 -0.18 3.33
CA ALA A 35 4.15 0.68 2.48
C ALA A 35 5.15 1.52 3.27
N THR A 36 6.22 1.93 2.60
CA THR A 36 7.21 2.88 3.15
C THR A 36 6.86 4.35 2.92
N SER A 37 6.10 4.66 1.87
CA SER A 37 5.51 5.98 1.63
C SER A 37 4.11 6.08 2.20
N SER A 38 3.71 7.30 2.57
CA SER A 38 2.38 7.58 3.10
C SER A 38 1.27 7.51 2.04
N ILE A 39 0.02 7.37 2.52
CA ILE A 39 -1.20 7.36 1.70
C ILE A 39 -1.28 8.61 0.82
N GLU A 40 -0.98 9.77 1.41
CA GLU A 40 -1.04 11.09 0.78
C GLU A 40 0.02 11.26 -0.30
N GLU A 41 1.28 10.89 0.00
CA GLU A 41 2.38 10.99 -0.97
C GLU A 41 2.10 10.12 -2.19
N VAL A 42 1.64 8.89 -1.99
CA VAL A 42 1.31 7.95 -3.07
C VAL A 42 0.11 8.43 -3.88
N ALA A 43 -0.90 9.00 -3.23
CA ALA A 43 -2.05 9.57 -3.94
C ALA A 43 -1.65 10.76 -4.81
N ALA A 44 -0.76 11.63 -4.32
CA ALA A 44 -0.22 12.74 -5.09
C ALA A 44 0.57 12.24 -6.31
N ALA A 45 1.43 11.25 -6.13
CA ALA A 45 2.23 10.64 -7.20
C ALA A 45 1.37 9.91 -8.25
N ASN A 46 0.29 9.25 -7.84
CA ASN A 46 -0.61 8.54 -8.76
C ASN A 46 -1.54 9.47 -9.58
N GLY A 47 -1.61 10.77 -9.25
CA GLY A 47 -2.38 11.76 -10.00
C GLY A 47 -3.89 11.49 -9.96
N SER A 48 -4.55 11.45 -11.12
CA SER A 48 -6.02 11.27 -11.23
C SER A 48 -6.45 9.86 -11.65
N VAL A 49 -5.53 8.89 -11.69
CA VAL A 49 -5.84 7.50 -12.12
C VAL A 49 -6.43 6.69 -10.96
N HIS A 50 -7.14 5.61 -11.29
CA HIS A 50 -7.74 4.71 -10.32
C HIS A 50 -6.72 4.15 -9.32
N ARG A 51 -6.97 4.38 -8.03
CA ARG A 51 -6.15 3.87 -6.92
C ARG A 51 -7.00 3.22 -5.86
N TRP A 52 -6.49 2.11 -5.34
CA TRP A 52 -7.13 1.26 -4.35
C TRP A 52 -6.23 1.13 -3.13
N PHE A 53 -6.82 0.87 -1.97
CA PHE A 53 -6.09 0.74 -0.72
C PHE A 53 -6.21 -0.68 -0.20
N GLN A 54 -5.08 -1.33 0.05
CA GLN A 54 -5.02 -2.64 0.69
C GLN A 54 -4.88 -2.48 2.20
N LEU A 55 -5.78 -3.12 2.94
CA LEU A 55 -5.83 -3.13 4.40
C LEU A 55 -5.33 -4.47 4.96
N TYR A 56 -4.25 -4.42 5.74
CA TYR A 56 -4.01 -5.39 6.80
C TYR A 56 -4.71 -4.90 8.05
N TRP A 57 -5.72 -5.65 8.51
CA TRP A 57 -6.62 -5.20 9.58
C TRP A 57 -5.88 -4.99 10.92
N PRO A 58 -5.67 -3.73 11.37
CA PRO A 58 -5.01 -3.47 12.65
C PRO A 58 -5.88 -3.94 13.83
N LYS A 59 -5.23 -4.33 14.94
CA LYS A 59 -5.98 -4.66 16.18
C LYS A 59 -6.70 -3.46 16.78
N ASP A 60 -6.20 -2.26 16.51
CA ASP A 60 -6.78 -1.00 16.97
C ASP A 60 -7.78 -0.44 15.95
N ASN A 61 -9.04 -0.31 16.38
CA ASN A 61 -10.12 0.23 15.56
C ASN A 61 -9.95 1.72 15.25
N GLU A 62 -9.34 2.51 16.12
CA GLU A 62 -9.10 3.94 15.85
C GLU A 62 -8.00 4.13 14.81
N LEU A 63 -6.95 3.30 14.86
CA LEU A 63 -5.96 3.24 13.79
C LEU A 63 -6.59 2.83 12.45
N THR A 64 -7.45 1.81 12.46
CA THR A 64 -8.18 1.35 11.28
C THR A 64 -9.02 2.48 10.67
N LYS A 65 -9.81 3.18 11.50
CA LYS A 65 -10.61 4.33 11.07
C LYS A 65 -9.73 5.45 10.51
N SER A 66 -8.60 5.73 11.14
CA SER A 66 -7.64 6.74 10.68
C SER A 66 -7.12 6.42 9.27
N LEU A 67 -6.64 5.18 9.04
CA LEU A 67 -6.15 4.75 7.73
C LEU A 67 -7.23 4.84 6.65
N LEU A 68 -8.43 4.31 6.93
CA LEU A 68 -9.54 4.32 5.97
C LEU A 68 -10.04 5.74 5.67
N SER A 69 -10.07 6.61 6.68
CA SER A 69 -10.45 8.01 6.52
C SER A 69 -9.43 8.74 5.63
N ARG A 70 -8.14 8.55 5.88
CA ARG A 70 -7.06 9.13 5.05
C ARG A 70 -7.10 8.61 3.63
N ALA A 71 -7.26 7.30 3.43
CA ALA A 71 -7.40 6.72 2.10
C ALA A 71 -8.62 7.32 1.35
N LYS A 72 -9.77 7.39 2.00
CA LYS A 72 -10.97 7.98 1.40
C LYS A 72 -10.77 9.45 1.03
N GLN A 73 -10.16 10.25 1.90
CA GLN A 73 -9.88 11.67 1.66
C GLN A 73 -8.91 11.90 0.49
N ASN A 74 -8.05 10.92 0.20
CA ASN A 74 -7.08 10.96 -0.90
C ASN A 74 -7.57 10.26 -2.19
N GLY A 75 -8.87 9.98 -2.29
CA GLY A 75 -9.49 9.47 -3.51
C GLY A 75 -9.19 8.01 -3.80
N TYR A 76 -8.90 7.21 -2.77
CA TYR A 76 -8.87 5.75 -2.92
C TYR A 76 -10.30 5.20 -3.04
N GLU A 77 -10.59 4.52 -4.13
CA GLU A 77 -11.95 4.17 -4.56
C GLU A 77 -12.39 2.78 -4.10
N VAL A 78 -11.43 1.86 -3.93
CA VAL A 78 -11.68 0.46 -3.58
C VAL A 78 -10.82 0.08 -2.38
N LEU A 79 -11.44 -0.62 -1.43
CA LEU A 79 -10.78 -1.24 -0.30
C LEU A 79 -10.54 -2.73 -0.59
N VAL A 80 -9.29 -3.16 -0.49
CA VAL A 80 -8.88 -4.55 -0.62
C VAL A 80 -8.49 -5.07 0.77
N VAL A 81 -9.27 -5.97 1.35
CA VAL A 81 -8.97 -6.52 2.69
C VAL A 81 -8.18 -7.81 2.53
N THR A 82 -6.96 -7.84 3.08
CA THR A 82 -6.12 -9.04 3.05
C THR A 82 -6.35 -9.87 4.30
N LEU A 83 -6.87 -11.08 4.14
CA LEU A 83 -7.29 -11.98 5.23
C LEU A 83 -6.36 -13.18 5.44
N ASP A 84 -5.39 -13.39 4.56
CA ASP A 84 -4.49 -14.55 4.57
C ASP A 84 -3.26 -14.40 5.48
N THR A 85 -3.06 -13.22 6.08
CA THR A 85 -1.86 -12.88 6.87
C THR A 85 -2.22 -12.67 8.34
N TRP A 86 -2.65 -13.74 9.02
CA TRP A 86 -2.96 -13.67 10.46
C TRP A 86 -1.69 -13.76 11.33
N THR A 87 -0.65 -14.40 10.81
CA THR A 87 0.69 -14.50 11.39
C THR A 87 1.72 -14.28 10.30
N LEU A 88 2.93 -13.85 10.66
CA LEU A 88 4.02 -13.77 9.71
C LEU A 88 4.35 -15.17 9.19
N ALA A 89 4.48 -15.29 7.87
CA ALA A 89 4.80 -16.56 7.23
C ALA A 89 6.22 -17.00 7.56
N TRP A 90 6.44 -18.31 7.62
CA TRP A 90 7.77 -18.89 7.76
C TRP A 90 8.54 -18.76 6.43
N ARG A 91 9.35 -17.71 6.31
CA ARG A 91 10.22 -17.45 5.16
C ARG A 91 11.66 -17.61 5.61
N PRO A 92 12.34 -18.73 5.30
CA PRO A 92 13.69 -19.01 5.81
C PRO A 92 14.69 -17.87 5.51
N SER A 93 14.65 -17.33 4.30
CA SER A 93 15.51 -16.21 3.92
C SER A 93 15.30 -14.97 4.81
N ASP A 94 14.08 -14.66 5.23
CA ASP A 94 13.80 -13.49 6.09
C ASP A 94 14.30 -13.77 7.52
N LEU A 95 14.17 -15.03 7.99
CA LEU A 95 14.66 -15.44 9.32
C LEU A 95 16.19 -15.46 9.40
N ASP A 96 16.85 -15.84 8.31
CA ASP A 96 18.31 -15.94 8.25
C ASP A 96 18.96 -14.56 8.07
N ASN A 97 18.27 -13.61 7.45
CA ASN A 97 18.84 -12.30 7.10
C ASN A 97 18.32 -11.11 7.93
N GLY A 98 17.26 -11.30 8.73
CA GLY A 98 16.67 -10.26 9.59
C GLY A 98 15.87 -9.20 8.84
#